data_AF-A0A953C650-F1
#
_entry.id   AF-A0A953C650-F1
#
_cell.length_a   1.000
_cell.length_b   1.000
_cell.length_c   1.000
_cell.angle_alpha   90.00
_cell.angle_beta   90.00
_cell.angle_gamma   90.00
#
_symmetry.space_group_name_H-M   'P 1'
#
loop_
_entity.id
_entity.type
_entity.pdbx_description
1 polymer ?
#
loop_
_entity_poly.entity_id
_entity_poly.type
_entity_poly.pdbx_seq_one_letter_code
_entity_poly.pdbx_strand_id
1 'polypeptide(L)'
;MTIISLPAPATPIVNGAACSLPALIDRARTRLAEARTSAEILEVRAAAKAALHYAKLLEAANETQADCLLLIKRAEIRMADEIDAAQRRGEVATDATGGGRPSKTCPKFGQVSPATYGELGFTRQRVAEWREMRDAGEAVVDEAIQAALDEGRAPTNADVQRAVKGGHFRSHFTGENEWYTPAPYVEAARACLGSIDLDPASAPAAQETIRAARFFTRDEDGLQHEWHGRIWLNPPYAQPDIARFIVKLLAEIAAGRATEAILLTHNYTDTAWFHAAAGQCAALCFTRGRIRFVGASGEIAAPTQGQAFFYFGPSIERFRETFGGFGFIR
;
A
#
# COMPACT_ATOMS: atom_id res chain seq x y z
N MET A 1 20.16 25.22 -22.87
CA MET A 1 19.21 25.57 -21.79
C MET A 1 19.92 25.29 -20.48
N THR A 2 20.26 26.35 -19.74
CA THR A 2 21.06 26.30 -18.52
C THR A 2 20.27 25.58 -17.42
N ILE A 3 20.81 24.47 -16.90
CA ILE A 3 20.21 23.74 -15.78
C ILE A 3 20.37 24.62 -14.54
N ILE A 4 19.30 25.29 -14.14
CA ILE A 4 19.23 25.99 -12.86
C ILE A 4 19.11 24.91 -11.79
N SER A 5 20.24 24.54 -11.19
CA SER A 5 20.27 23.72 -9.98
C SER A 5 19.79 24.60 -8.83
N LEU A 6 18.56 24.35 -8.35
CA LEU A 6 18.04 25.01 -7.16
C LEU A 6 18.76 24.44 -5.93
N PRO A 7 19.23 25.31 -5.00
CA PRO A 7 19.88 24.84 -3.78
C PRO A 7 18.89 24.05 -2.92
N ALA A 8 19.35 22.95 -2.33
CA ALA A 8 18.60 22.20 -1.34
C ALA A 8 18.13 23.12 -0.20
N PRO A 9 16.94 22.90 0.39
CA PRO A 9 16.42 23.75 1.44
C PRO A 9 17.42 23.79 2.60
N ALA A 10 17.99 24.97 2.86
CA ALA A 10 18.93 25.18 3.94
C ALA A 10 18.19 25.04 5.27
N THR A 11 18.44 23.95 5.99
CA THR A 11 18.02 23.79 7.38
C THR A 11 18.74 24.85 8.22
N PRO A 12 18.04 25.76 8.91
CA PRO A 12 18.71 26.74 9.74
C PRO A 12 19.35 26.02 10.93
N ILE A 13 20.68 26.07 10.98
CA ILE A 13 21.47 25.53 12.08
C ILE A 13 21.31 26.49 13.27
N VAL A 14 20.42 26.14 14.20
CA VAL A 14 20.43 26.71 15.55
C VAL A 14 21.05 25.65 16.46
N ASN A 15 22.36 25.81 16.71
CA ASN A 15 23.18 25.07 17.67
C ASN A 15 23.06 23.53 17.69
N GLY A 16 23.92 22.89 16.89
CA GLY A 16 24.66 21.69 17.30
C GLY A 16 23.96 20.32 17.24
N ALA A 17 22.64 20.24 17.10
CA ALA A 17 21.97 18.96 16.84
C ALA A 17 20.73 19.20 15.97
N ALA A 18 20.64 18.51 14.82
CA ALA A 18 19.43 18.44 14.02
C ALA A 18 18.33 17.72 14.83
N CYS A 19 17.63 18.46 15.67
CA CYS A 19 16.57 17.94 16.51
C CYS A 19 15.25 18.03 15.74
N SER A 20 14.60 16.90 15.50
CA SER A 20 13.31 16.85 14.82
C SER A 20 12.24 17.60 15.64
N LEU A 21 11.18 18.09 14.96
CA LEU A 21 10.07 18.80 15.62
C LEU A 21 9.51 18.03 16.84
N PRO A 22 9.29 16.69 16.77
CA PRO A 22 8.86 15.90 17.93
C PRO A 22 9.85 15.94 19.09
N ALA A 23 11.15 15.80 18.82
CA ALA A 23 12.17 15.84 19.86
C ALA A 23 12.29 17.24 20.52
N LEU A 24 11.99 18.31 19.78
CA LEU A 24 11.94 19.67 20.32
C LEU A 24 10.71 19.87 21.21
N ILE A 25 9.56 19.30 20.83
CA ILE A 25 8.33 19.29 21.64
C ILE A 25 8.52 18.48 22.93
N ASP A 26 9.14 17.31 22.85
CA ASP A 26 9.40 16.47 24.03
C ASP A 26 10.35 17.16 25.01
N ARG A 27 11.43 17.78 24.52
CA ARG A 27 12.33 18.60 25.35
C ARG A 27 11.59 19.77 26.01
N ALA A 28 10.71 20.46 25.27
CA ALA A 28 9.93 21.55 25.82
C ALA A 28 8.96 21.05 26.92
N ARG A 29 8.37 19.86 26.74
CA ARG A 29 7.50 19.22 27.73
C ARG A 29 8.27 18.85 29.01
N THR A 30 9.45 18.25 28.90
CA THR A 30 10.30 17.93 30.05
C THR A 30 10.71 19.20 30.79
N ARG A 31 11.17 20.23 30.07
CA ARG A 31 11.57 21.51 30.67
C ARG A 31 10.41 22.23 31.36
N LEU A 32 9.19 22.11 30.83
CA LEU A 32 8.00 22.67 31.48
C LEU A 32 7.73 22.00 32.84
N ALA A 33 7.90 20.68 32.90
CA ALA A 33 7.68 19.90 34.12
C ALA A 33 8.71 20.21 35.21
N GLU A 34 9.93 20.59 34.81
CA GLU A 34 11.03 20.91 35.73
C GLU A 34 11.10 22.39 36.11
N ALA A 35 10.38 23.27 35.39
CA ALA A 35 10.42 24.72 35.60
C ALA A 35 9.89 25.11 36.99
N ARG A 36 10.68 25.89 37.72
CA ARG A 36 10.36 26.37 39.09
C ARG A 36 10.22 27.88 39.15
N THR A 37 10.60 28.58 38.09
CA THR A 37 10.57 30.04 38.02
C THR A 37 9.70 30.53 36.86
N SER A 38 9.15 31.73 37.00
CA SER A 38 8.40 32.40 35.94
C SER A 38 9.25 32.64 34.69
N ALA A 39 10.55 32.86 34.84
CA ALA A 39 11.49 33.01 33.73
C ALA A 39 11.61 31.72 32.90
N GLU A 40 11.81 30.57 33.55
CA GLU A 40 11.88 29.26 32.87
C GLU A 40 10.57 28.92 32.14
N ILE A 41 9.43 29.22 32.76
CA ILE A 41 8.11 29.03 32.13
C ILE A 41 7.96 29.90 30.88
N LEU A 42 8.42 31.15 30.92
CA LEU A 42 8.40 32.06 29.77
C LEU A 42 9.33 31.62 28.64
N GLU A 43 10.50 31.06 28.96
CA GLU A 43 11.41 30.47 27.96
C GLU A 43 10.80 29.26 27.26
N VAL A 44 10.20 28.35 28.02
CA VAL A 44 9.51 27.18 27.44
C VAL A 44 8.35 27.63 26.53
N ARG A 45 7.58 28.63 26.96
CA ARG A 45 6.51 29.22 26.13
C ARG A 45 7.05 29.83 24.83
N ALA A 46 8.18 30.53 24.89
CA ALA A 46 8.81 31.12 23.70
C ALA A 46 9.29 30.03 22.73
N ALA A 47 9.92 28.97 23.24
CA ALA A 47 10.33 27.81 22.45
C ALA A 47 9.14 27.09 21.80
N ALA A 48 8.04 26.89 22.53
CA ALA A 48 6.82 26.29 21.99
C ALA A 48 6.18 27.14 20.89
N LYS A 49 6.18 28.48 21.03
CA LYS A 49 5.70 29.40 19.97
C LYS A 49 6.58 29.32 18.72
N ALA A 50 7.90 29.26 18.87
CA ALA A 50 8.81 29.10 17.75
C ALA A 50 8.60 27.75 17.03
N ALA A 51 8.43 26.67 17.79
CA ALA A 51 8.12 25.34 17.26
C ALA A 51 6.80 25.33 16.46
N LEU A 52 5.75 25.98 16.99
CA LEU A 52 4.47 26.12 16.29
C LEU A 52 4.61 26.91 14.99
N HIS A 53 5.37 28.01 15.00
CA HIS A 53 5.60 28.80 13.79
C HIS A 53 6.35 27.99 12.74
N TYR A 54 7.37 27.24 13.14
CA TYR A 54 8.14 26.38 12.24
C TYR A 54 7.30 25.23 11.68
N ALA A 55 6.42 24.62 12.48
CA ALA A 55 5.48 23.60 12.01
C ALA A 55 4.57 24.12 10.88
N LYS A 56 4.01 25.33 11.04
CA LYS A 56 3.19 25.99 10.01
C LYS A 56 3.96 26.26 8.72
N LEU A 57 5.23 26.67 8.83
CA LEU A 57 6.08 26.90 7.67
C LEU A 57 6.37 25.59 6.92
N LEU A 58 6.60 24.49 7.65
CA LEU A 58 6.80 23.18 7.04
C LEU A 58 5.54 22.64 6.36
N GLU A 59 4.38 22.79 6.99
CA GLU A 59 3.08 22.40 6.42
C GLU A 59 2.81 23.13 5.11
N ALA A 60 2.90 24.47 5.12
CA ALA A 60 2.72 25.28 3.91
C ALA A 60 3.76 24.94 2.81
N ALA A 61 4.99 24.62 3.20
CA ALA A 61 6.03 24.19 2.26
C ALA A 61 5.72 22.83 1.64
N ASN A 62 5.25 21.86 2.43
CA ASN A 62 4.86 20.53 1.95
C ASN A 62 3.65 20.61 1.00
N GLU A 63 2.63 21.40 1.35
CA GLU A 63 1.46 21.66 0.50
C GLU A 63 1.87 22.29 -0.84
N THR A 64 2.71 23.33 -0.81
CA THR A 64 3.19 23.97 -2.04
C THR A 64 3.99 23.00 -2.91
N GLN A 65 4.81 22.14 -2.30
CA GLN A 65 5.55 21.11 -3.02
C GLN A 65 4.62 20.05 -3.63
N ALA A 66 3.53 19.70 -2.95
CA ALA A 66 2.48 18.83 -3.47
C ALA A 66 1.82 19.42 -4.70
N ASP A 67 1.39 20.68 -4.65
CA ASP A 67 0.75 21.38 -5.77
C ASP A 67 1.67 21.46 -6.99
N CYS A 68 2.93 21.81 -6.76
CA CYS A 68 3.95 21.87 -7.81
C CYS A 68 4.20 20.50 -8.43
N LEU A 69 4.33 19.45 -7.61
CA LEU A 69 4.54 18.10 -8.10
C LEU A 69 3.33 17.61 -8.89
N LEU A 70 2.12 17.88 -8.42
CA LEU A 70 0.88 17.52 -9.10
C LEU A 70 0.78 18.18 -10.48
N LEU A 71 1.07 19.48 -10.56
CA LEU A 71 1.10 20.21 -11.83
C LEU A 71 2.12 19.61 -12.81
N ILE A 72 3.31 19.25 -12.32
CA ILE A 72 4.33 18.57 -13.12
C ILE A 72 3.78 17.24 -13.64
N LYS A 73 3.14 16.43 -12.79
CA LYS A 73 2.64 15.11 -13.19
C LYS A 73 1.50 15.18 -14.20
N ARG A 74 0.57 16.12 -14.03
CA ARG A 74 -0.49 16.38 -15.02
C ARG A 74 0.09 16.84 -16.37
N ALA A 75 1.13 17.68 -16.34
CA ALA A 75 1.82 18.07 -17.57
C ALA A 75 2.49 16.87 -18.25
N GLU A 76 3.14 15.97 -17.49
CA GLU A 76 3.75 14.75 -18.01
C GLU A 76 2.71 13.79 -18.63
N ILE A 77 1.57 13.58 -17.97
CA ILE A 77 0.45 12.79 -18.48
C ILE A 77 -0.07 13.36 -19.80
N ARG A 78 -0.33 14.67 -19.84
CA ARG A 78 -0.80 15.36 -21.06
C ARG A 78 0.23 15.34 -22.19
N MET A 79 1.52 15.36 -21.87
CA MET A 79 2.59 15.20 -22.84
C MET A 79 2.57 13.82 -23.51
N ALA A 80 2.19 12.77 -22.79
CA ALA A 80 2.01 11.44 -23.39
C ALA A 80 0.90 11.45 -24.46
N ASP A 81 -0.23 12.10 -24.19
CA ASP A 81 -1.34 12.22 -25.15
C ASP A 81 -0.96 13.04 -26.39
N GLU A 82 -0.24 14.14 -26.20
CA GLU A 82 0.22 14.96 -27.32
C GLU A 82 1.24 14.21 -28.18
N ILE A 83 2.18 13.47 -27.57
CA ILE A 83 3.14 12.65 -28.32
C ILE A 83 2.41 11.60 -29.15
N ASP A 84 1.42 10.92 -28.58
CA ASP A 84 0.64 9.90 -29.29
C ASP A 84 -0.23 10.52 -30.41
N ALA A 85 -0.76 11.73 -30.19
CA ALA A 85 -1.45 12.50 -31.23
C ALA A 85 -0.50 12.94 -32.36
N ALA A 86 0.69 13.44 -32.03
CA ALA A 86 1.69 13.86 -32.99
C ALA A 86 2.26 12.68 -33.80
N GLN A 87 2.36 11.49 -33.19
CA GLN A 87 2.68 10.25 -33.91
C GLN A 87 1.58 9.86 -34.91
N ARG A 88 0.30 10.01 -34.56
CA ARG A 88 -0.83 9.80 -35.49
C ARG A 88 -0.84 10.81 -36.64
N ARG A 89 -0.40 12.04 -36.40
CA ARG A 89 -0.24 13.08 -37.45
C ARG A 89 1.02 12.88 -38.32
N GLY A 90 1.91 11.97 -37.94
CA GLY A 90 3.19 11.75 -38.63
C GLY A 90 4.25 12.82 -38.35
N GLU A 91 4.04 13.66 -37.33
CA GLU A 91 4.97 14.72 -36.93
C GLU A 91 6.11 14.18 -36.05
N VAL A 92 5.84 13.10 -35.29
CA VAL A 92 6.81 12.45 -34.39
C VAL A 92 7.05 11.02 -34.86
N ALA A 93 8.32 10.60 -34.86
CA ALA A 93 8.70 9.26 -35.24
C ALA A 93 8.12 8.20 -34.29
N THR A 94 7.62 7.10 -34.85
CA THR A 94 7.17 5.91 -34.12
C THR A 94 8.29 4.87 -34.01
N ASP A 95 8.12 3.88 -33.13
CA ASP A 95 9.08 2.77 -33.00
C ASP A 95 9.16 1.90 -34.26
N ALA A 96 8.06 1.78 -35.02
CA ALA A 96 8.03 1.11 -36.33
C ALA A 96 8.84 1.86 -37.41
N THR A 97 8.95 3.19 -37.29
CA THR A 97 9.77 4.04 -38.17
C THR A 97 11.19 4.29 -37.64
N GLY A 98 11.63 3.56 -36.61
CA GLY A 98 13.00 3.66 -36.09
C GLY A 98 13.22 4.81 -35.12
N GLY A 99 12.25 5.12 -34.25
CA GLY A 99 12.23 6.24 -33.28
C GLY A 99 13.34 6.32 -32.22
N GLY A 100 14.53 5.79 -32.49
CA GLY A 100 15.72 5.88 -31.64
C GLY A 100 17.03 5.98 -32.42
N ARG A 101 17.00 5.96 -33.76
CA ARG A 101 18.17 6.27 -34.59
C ARG A 101 17.75 7.15 -35.75
N PRO A 102 18.49 8.25 -36.04
CA PRO A 102 18.26 8.99 -37.27
C PRO A 102 18.38 8.04 -38.46
N SER A 103 17.45 8.17 -39.39
CA SER A 103 17.50 7.49 -40.69
C SER A 103 18.89 7.70 -41.31
N LYS A 104 19.59 6.62 -41.67
CA LYS A 104 20.85 6.70 -42.46
C LYS A 104 20.61 7.17 -43.91
N THR A 105 19.35 7.36 -44.28
CA THR A 105 18.92 7.79 -45.61
C THR A 105 18.48 9.25 -45.56
N CYS A 106 19.14 10.10 -46.37
CA CYS A 106 18.70 11.48 -46.57
C CYS A 106 17.28 11.49 -47.15
N PRO A 107 16.35 12.29 -46.58
CA PRO A 107 15.02 12.45 -47.15
C PRO A 107 15.10 13.06 -48.55
N LYS A 108 14.19 12.64 -49.43
CA LYS A 108 14.05 13.23 -50.77
C LYS A 108 13.64 14.71 -50.64
N PHE A 109 14.13 15.55 -51.55
CA PHE A 109 13.89 16.99 -51.55
C PHE A 109 12.38 17.29 -51.43
N GLY A 110 11.98 17.99 -50.36
CA GLY A 110 10.58 18.37 -50.10
C GLY A 110 9.78 17.47 -49.14
N GLN A 111 10.35 16.38 -48.61
CA GLN A 111 9.72 15.58 -47.55
C GLN A 111 10.21 16.01 -46.16
N VAL A 112 9.28 16.46 -45.30
CA VAL A 112 9.55 16.70 -43.88
C VAL A 112 9.64 15.35 -43.19
N SER A 113 10.78 15.04 -42.58
CA SER A 113 10.94 13.81 -41.79
C SER A 113 10.30 14.00 -40.42
N PRO A 114 9.65 12.98 -39.85
CA PRO A 114 9.11 13.05 -38.50
C PRO A 114 10.22 13.34 -37.48
N ALA A 115 9.96 14.22 -36.52
CA ALA A 115 10.90 14.56 -35.46
C ALA A 115 11.15 13.34 -34.55
N THR A 116 12.40 13.12 -34.18
CA THR A 116 12.79 12.08 -33.23
C THR A 116 12.64 12.56 -31.79
N TYR A 117 12.51 11.64 -30.82
CA TYR A 117 12.46 12.01 -29.40
C TYR A 117 13.68 12.84 -28.96
N GLY A 118 14.86 12.53 -29.50
CA GLY A 118 16.09 13.27 -29.20
C GLY A 118 16.05 14.72 -29.67
N GLU A 119 15.46 15.00 -30.83
CA GLU A 119 15.27 16.37 -31.35
C GLU A 119 14.26 17.17 -30.53
N LEU A 120 13.29 16.48 -29.91
CA LEU A 120 12.31 17.06 -28.98
C LEU A 120 12.82 17.17 -27.53
N GLY A 121 14.05 16.72 -27.25
CA GLY A 121 14.64 16.79 -25.91
C GLY A 121 14.13 15.72 -24.93
N PHE A 122 13.58 14.62 -25.45
CA PHE A 122 13.04 13.52 -24.68
C PHE A 122 13.84 12.23 -24.90
N THR A 123 13.89 11.38 -23.88
CA THR A 123 14.40 10.01 -24.04
C THR A 123 13.21 9.06 -24.23
N ARG A 124 13.46 7.93 -24.90
CA ARG A 124 12.47 6.85 -25.03
C ARG A 124 11.93 6.40 -23.67
N GLN A 125 12.81 6.27 -22.69
CA GLN A 125 12.44 5.90 -21.33
C GLN A 125 11.47 6.91 -20.72
N ARG A 126 11.71 8.22 -20.89
CA ARG A 126 10.84 9.26 -20.32
C ARG A 126 9.44 9.25 -20.94
N VAL A 127 9.36 9.04 -22.25
CA VAL A 127 8.08 8.90 -22.95
C VAL A 127 7.33 7.64 -22.47
N ALA A 128 8.06 6.53 -22.25
CA ALA A 128 7.46 5.32 -21.69
C ALA A 128 6.93 5.55 -20.26
N GLU A 129 7.70 6.21 -19.39
CA GLU A 129 7.28 6.54 -18.02
C GLU A 129 6.05 7.47 -17.99
N TRP A 130 5.95 8.42 -18.93
CA TRP A 130 4.78 9.31 -19.03
C TRP A 130 3.52 8.57 -19.50
N ARG A 131 3.67 7.67 -20.48
CA ARG A 131 2.57 6.78 -20.91
C ARG A 131 2.13 5.86 -19.78
N GLU A 132 3.08 5.27 -19.07
CA GLU A 132 2.84 4.43 -17.89
C GLU A 132 2.02 5.17 -16.83
N MET A 133 2.38 6.43 -16.56
CA MET A 133 1.68 7.29 -15.60
C MET A 133 0.28 7.68 -16.07
N ARG A 134 0.11 8.02 -17.36
CA ARG A 134 -1.21 8.27 -17.95
C ARG A 134 -2.10 7.04 -17.84
N ASP A 135 -1.58 5.87 -18.20
CA ASP A 135 -2.34 4.63 -18.22
C ASP A 135 -2.76 4.18 -16.81
N ALA A 136 -1.96 4.53 -15.78
CA ALA A 136 -2.33 4.34 -14.37
C ALA A 136 -3.46 5.29 -13.90
N GLY A 137 -3.65 6.43 -14.55
CA GLY A 137 -4.70 7.41 -14.27
C GLY A 137 -4.29 8.49 -13.24
N GLU A 138 -4.87 9.69 -13.39
CA GLU A 138 -4.55 10.85 -12.53
C GLU A 138 -4.88 10.60 -11.05
N ALA A 139 -5.92 9.82 -10.75
CA ALA A 139 -6.31 9.51 -9.38
C ALA A 139 -5.19 8.80 -8.58
N VAL A 140 -4.41 7.94 -9.23
CA VAL A 140 -3.28 7.23 -8.59
C VAL A 140 -2.18 8.22 -8.19
N VAL A 141 -1.99 9.28 -8.99
CA VAL A 141 -1.02 10.35 -8.68
C VAL A 141 -1.53 11.21 -7.53
N ASP A 142 -2.80 11.60 -7.55
CA ASP A 142 -3.44 12.39 -6.50
C ASP A 142 -3.37 11.66 -5.14
N GLU A 143 -3.74 10.37 -5.10
CA GLU A 143 -3.66 9.53 -3.90
C GLU A 143 -2.23 9.39 -3.37
N ALA A 144 -1.24 9.22 -4.25
CA ALA A 144 0.16 9.09 -3.85
C ALA A 144 0.71 10.38 -3.23
N ILE A 145 0.30 11.54 -3.76
CA ILE A 145 0.67 12.85 -3.24
C ILE A 145 -0.02 13.09 -1.90
N GLN A 146 -1.32 12.79 -1.79
CA GLN A 146 -2.08 12.97 -0.56
C GLN A 146 -1.55 12.08 0.57
N ALA A 147 -1.19 10.83 0.29
CA ALA A 147 -0.62 9.92 1.30
C ALA A 147 0.67 10.47 1.93
N ALA A 148 1.51 11.16 1.14
CA ALA A 148 2.71 11.80 1.68
C ALA A 148 2.40 13.02 2.57
N LEU A 149 1.38 13.80 2.21
CA LEU A 149 0.91 14.92 3.03
C LEU A 149 0.29 14.44 4.35
N ASP A 150 -0.47 13.34 4.32
CA ASP A 150 -1.06 12.72 5.51
C ASP A 150 0.02 12.20 6.48
N GLU A 151 1.17 11.78 5.93
CA GLU A 151 2.38 11.43 6.70
C GLU A 151 3.17 12.65 7.20
N GLY A 152 2.73 13.88 6.89
CA GLY A 152 3.36 15.12 7.30
C GLY A 152 4.70 15.41 6.61
N ARG A 153 4.93 14.82 5.42
CA ARG A 153 6.17 14.98 4.65
C ARG A 153 5.90 15.51 3.25
N ALA A 154 6.95 16.05 2.65
CA ALA A 154 6.92 16.44 1.24
C ALA A 154 6.73 15.21 0.33
N PRO A 155 5.82 15.30 -0.66
CA PRO A 155 5.66 14.25 -1.67
C PRO A 155 6.84 14.25 -2.65
N THR A 156 7.20 13.06 -3.15
CA THR A 156 8.34 12.90 -4.06
C THR A 156 7.97 12.18 -5.36
N ASN A 157 8.81 12.33 -6.39
CA ASN A 157 8.71 11.56 -7.63
C ASN A 157 8.73 10.04 -7.39
N ALA A 158 9.47 9.58 -6.37
CA ALA A 158 9.56 8.16 -6.04
C ALA A 158 8.24 7.61 -5.49
N ASP A 159 7.47 8.42 -4.75
CA ASP A 159 6.15 8.03 -4.23
C ASP A 159 5.16 7.81 -5.38
N VAL A 160 5.12 8.76 -6.31
CA VAL A 160 4.29 8.66 -7.53
C VAL A 160 4.70 7.44 -8.37
N GLN A 161 6.00 7.25 -8.60
CA GLN A 161 6.51 6.12 -9.38
C GLN A 161 6.21 4.76 -8.72
N ARG A 162 6.28 4.69 -7.39
CA ARG A 162 5.90 3.50 -6.63
C ARG A 162 4.40 3.20 -6.78
N ALA A 163 3.55 4.24 -6.75
CA ALA A 163 2.11 4.09 -6.94
C ALA A 163 1.75 3.65 -8.37
N VAL A 164 2.37 4.27 -9.40
CA VAL A 164 2.16 3.92 -10.81
C VAL A 164 2.62 2.48 -11.12
N LYS A 165 3.81 2.08 -10.64
CA LYS A 165 4.35 0.72 -10.84
C LYS A 165 3.64 -0.32 -9.98
N GLY A 166 3.23 0.04 -8.77
CA GLY A 166 2.33 -0.78 -7.95
C GLY A 166 0.95 -0.93 -8.60
N GLY A 167 0.55 0.05 -9.41
CA GLY A 167 -0.67 0.08 -10.23
C GLY A 167 -0.67 -0.89 -11.41
N HIS A 168 0.49 -1.35 -11.90
CA HIS A 168 0.54 -2.41 -12.93
C HIS A 168 0.07 -3.78 -12.40
N PHE A 169 0.06 -3.96 -11.07
CA PHE A 169 -0.61 -5.09 -10.41
C PHE A 169 -2.07 -4.79 -10.05
N ARG A 170 -2.53 -3.55 -10.32
CA ARG A 170 -3.90 -3.10 -10.13
C ARG A 170 -4.55 -2.80 -11.48
N SER A 171 -4.68 -3.85 -12.30
CA SER A 171 -5.54 -3.84 -13.50
C SER A 171 -6.87 -3.16 -13.18
N HIS A 172 -7.21 -2.09 -13.91
CA HIS A 172 -8.50 -1.39 -13.94
C HIS A 172 -9.42 -1.75 -12.76
N PHE A 173 -9.13 -1.19 -11.59
CA PHE A 173 -9.89 -1.41 -10.36
C PHE A 173 -11.25 -0.72 -10.47
N THR A 174 -12.26 -1.42 -10.96
CA THR A 174 -13.66 -1.09 -10.73
C THR A 174 -14.02 -1.38 -9.27
N GLY A 175 -13.38 -0.72 -8.30
CA GLY A 175 -13.78 -0.62 -6.88
C GLY A 175 -14.02 -1.89 -6.04
N GLU A 176 -14.09 -3.09 -6.64
CA GLU A 176 -14.70 -4.29 -6.06
C GLU A 176 -13.86 -5.54 -6.42
N ASN A 177 -12.59 -5.58 -6.05
CA ASN A 177 -11.83 -6.84 -6.13
C ASN A 177 -11.76 -7.52 -4.76
N GLU A 178 -12.93 -7.96 -4.28
CA GLU A 178 -13.02 -8.91 -3.18
C GLU A 178 -12.60 -10.29 -3.69
N TRP A 179 -11.51 -10.82 -3.12
CA TRP A 179 -10.97 -12.13 -3.44
C TRP A 179 -11.41 -13.16 -2.41
N TYR A 180 -12.10 -14.20 -2.84
CA TYR A 180 -12.66 -15.24 -1.99
C TYR A 180 -11.78 -16.48 -1.91
N THR A 181 -11.82 -17.13 -0.74
CA THR A 181 -11.06 -18.36 -0.51
C THR A 181 -11.71 -19.53 -1.28
N PRO A 182 -10.94 -20.31 -2.05
CA PRO A 182 -11.47 -21.49 -2.75
C PRO A 182 -12.05 -22.54 -1.79
N ALA A 183 -13.12 -23.20 -2.23
CA ALA A 183 -13.86 -24.18 -1.43
C ALA A 183 -13.00 -25.24 -0.71
N PRO A 184 -11.96 -25.86 -1.32
CA PRO A 184 -11.17 -26.89 -0.62
C PRO A 184 -10.59 -26.46 0.72
N TYR A 185 -10.12 -25.21 0.84
CA TYR A 185 -9.54 -24.70 2.07
C TYR A 185 -10.59 -24.41 3.14
N VAL A 186 -11.74 -23.90 2.72
CA VAL A 186 -12.88 -23.61 3.60
C VAL A 186 -13.54 -24.89 4.09
N GLU A 187 -13.67 -25.91 3.23
CA GLU A 187 -14.16 -27.23 3.65
C GLU A 187 -13.22 -27.88 4.67
N ALA A 188 -11.91 -27.77 4.48
CA ALA A 188 -10.94 -28.23 5.47
C ALA A 188 -11.05 -27.46 6.80
N ALA A 189 -11.29 -26.15 6.74
CA ALA A 189 -11.53 -25.35 7.93
C ALA A 189 -12.79 -25.80 8.68
N ARG A 190 -13.89 -26.04 7.96
CA ARG A 190 -15.12 -26.62 8.54
C ARG A 190 -14.88 -28.00 9.12
N ALA A 191 -14.14 -28.87 8.43
CA ALA A 191 -13.82 -30.20 8.93
C ALA A 191 -12.95 -30.14 10.21
N CYS A 192 -12.02 -29.19 10.29
CA CYS A 192 -11.16 -28.99 11.46
C CYS A 192 -11.95 -28.45 12.67
N LEU A 193 -12.71 -27.38 12.46
CA LEU A 193 -13.47 -26.66 13.51
C LEU A 193 -14.82 -27.34 13.82
N GLY A 194 -15.29 -28.26 12.98
CA GLY A 194 -16.64 -28.84 13.01
C GLY A 194 -17.68 -27.94 12.35
N SER A 195 -17.67 -26.65 12.65
CA SER A 195 -18.39 -25.59 11.91
C SER A 195 -17.77 -24.23 12.22
N ILE A 196 -18.12 -23.23 11.44
CA ILE A 196 -17.62 -21.86 11.58
C ILE A 196 -18.72 -21.03 12.23
N ASP A 197 -18.48 -20.53 13.44
CA ASP A 197 -19.43 -19.69 14.16
C ASP A 197 -19.34 -18.23 13.68
N LEU A 198 -18.13 -17.77 13.36
CA LEU A 198 -17.88 -16.40 12.93
C LEU A 198 -16.84 -16.28 11.81
N ASP A 199 -17.15 -15.45 10.82
CA ASP A 199 -16.21 -14.91 9.82
C ASP A 199 -16.20 -13.36 9.89
N PRO A 200 -15.25 -12.74 10.61
CA PRO A 200 -15.33 -11.33 10.95
C PRO A 200 -14.79 -10.39 9.86
N ALA A 201 -14.31 -10.92 8.74
CA ALA A 201 -13.76 -10.14 7.63
C ALA A 201 -14.29 -10.70 6.30
N SER A 202 -15.58 -10.46 6.04
CA SER A 202 -16.30 -11.18 5.01
C SER A 202 -17.12 -10.28 4.09
N ALA A 203 -17.81 -10.93 3.16
CA ALA A 203 -18.79 -10.33 2.27
C ALA A 203 -19.91 -11.35 1.99
N PRO A 204 -21.12 -10.89 1.60
CA PRO A 204 -22.24 -11.80 1.34
C PRO A 204 -21.91 -12.91 0.33
N ALA A 205 -21.19 -12.59 -0.74
CA ALA A 205 -20.78 -13.57 -1.77
C ALA A 205 -19.80 -14.63 -1.21
N ALA A 206 -18.91 -14.25 -0.30
CA ALA A 206 -17.97 -15.20 0.33
C ALA A 206 -18.72 -16.29 1.13
N GLN A 207 -19.89 -15.96 1.68
CA GLN A 207 -20.67 -16.85 2.53
C GLN A 207 -21.35 -18.00 1.78
N GLU A 208 -21.47 -17.93 0.46
CA GLU A 208 -21.88 -19.09 -0.36
C GLU A 208 -20.94 -20.29 -0.13
N THR A 209 -19.65 -19.99 0.03
CA THR A 209 -18.60 -20.97 0.30
C THR A 209 -18.32 -21.10 1.80
N ILE A 210 -18.22 -20.00 2.57
CA ILE A 210 -17.78 -20.00 3.98
C ILE A 210 -18.84 -20.51 4.96
N ARG A 211 -20.11 -20.15 4.76
CA ARG A 211 -21.24 -20.64 5.55
C ARG A 211 -21.01 -20.51 7.07
N ALA A 212 -20.48 -19.37 7.50
CA ALA A 212 -20.37 -19.03 8.91
C ALA A 212 -21.76 -18.73 9.50
N ALA A 213 -21.99 -19.05 10.76
CA ALA A 213 -23.26 -18.72 11.43
C ALA A 213 -23.47 -17.20 11.54
N ARG A 214 -22.38 -16.44 11.70
CA ARG A 214 -22.35 -14.98 11.67
C ARG A 214 -21.16 -14.50 10.84
N PHE A 215 -21.30 -13.36 10.19
CA PHE A 215 -20.19 -12.69 9.52
C PHE A 215 -20.33 -11.18 9.63
N PHE A 216 -19.23 -10.46 9.41
CA PHE A 216 -19.24 -8.99 9.30
C PHE A 216 -18.75 -8.58 7.93
N THR A 217 -19.48 -7.66 7.33
CA THR A 217 -19.10 -6.98 6.09
C THR A 217 -18.16 -5.82 6.36
N ARG A 218 -17.56 -5.27 5.30
CA ARG A 218 -16.76 -4.05 5.37
C ARG A 218 -17.52 -2.88 6.05
N ASP A 219 -18.80 -2.72 5.74
CA ASP A 219 -19.62 -1.62 6.27
C ASP A 219 -19.95 -1.79 7.76
N GLU A 220 -19.97 -3.03 8.25
CA GLU A 220 -20.23 -3.34 9.66
C GLU A 220 -19.00 -3.21 10.56
N ASP A 221 -17.80 -3.02 9.98
CA ASP A 221 -16.50 -2.96 10.64
C ASP A 221 -16.32 -4.05 11.71
N GLY A 222 -15.96 -5.26 11.26
CA GLY A 222 -15.77 -6.43 12.12
C GLY A 222 -14.82 -6.22 13.31
N LEU A 223 -13.92 -5.23 13.27
CA LEU A 223 -13.02 -4.93 14.39
C LEU A 223 -13.73 -4.33 15.61
N GLN A 224 -14.91 -3.72 15.43
CA GLN A 224 -15.70 -3.09 16.51
C GLN A 224 -16.52 -4.09 17.32
N HIS A 225 -16.64 -5.34 16.87
CA HIS A 225 -17.48 -6.35 17.50
C HIS A 225 -16.66 -7.33 18.35
N GLU A 226 -17.32 -7.98 19.31
CA GLU A 226 -16.76 -9.14 20.01
C GLU A 226 -16.82 -10.39 19.13
N TRP A 227 -15.79 -11.22 19.21
CA TRP A 227 -15.69 -12.43 18.39
C TRP A 227 -15.81 -13.67 19.27
N HIS A 228 -16.90 -14.41 19.09
CA HIS A 228 -17.24 -15.55 19.92
C HIS A 228 -17.21 -16.86 19.13
N GLY A 229 -16.80 -17.95 19.78
CA GLY A 229 -16.85 -19.31 19.23
C GLY A 229 -15.69 -19.62 18.28
N ARG A 230 -15.99 -20.41 17.24
CA ARG A 230 -15.01 -20.91 16.26
C ARG A 230 -14.90 -20.00 15.06
N ILE A 231 -13.70 -19.47 14.84
CA ILE A 231 -13.48 -18.38 13.88
C ILE A 231 -12.77 -18.89 12.64
N TRP A 232 -13.29 -18.50 11.48
CA TRP A 232 -12.53 -18.46 10.23
C TRP A 232 -12.14 -17.01 9.95
N LEU A 233 -10.86 -16.75 9.68
CA LEU A 233 -10.39 -15.41 9.40
C LEU A 233 -9.51 -15.38 8.16
N ASN A 234 -10.00 -14.74 7.11
CA ASN A 234 -9.25 -14.36 5.91
C ASN A 234 -9.33 -12.82 5.76
N PRO A 235 -8.47 -12.05 6.46
CA PRO A 235 -8.61 -10.60 6.54
C PRO A 235 -8.16 -9.92 5.24
N PRO A 236 -8.46 -8.62 5.05
CA PRO A 236 -7.75 -7.81 4.06
C PRO A 236 -6.24 -7.86 4.33
N TYR A 237 -5.44 -8.20 3.30
CA TYR A 237 -4.00 -8.37 3.46
C TYR A 237 -3.20 -7.07 3.43
N ALA A 238 -3.85 -5.95 3.09
CA ALA A 238 -3.20 -4.64 3.08
C ALA A 238 -2.95 -4.14 4.51
N GLN A 239 -1.88 -3.36 4.67
CA GLN A 239 -1.69 -2.57 5.88
C GLN A 239 -2.64 -1.36 5.85
N PRO A 240 -3.17 -0.92 7.01
CA PRO A 240 -2.90 -1.44 8.36
C PRO A 240 -3.80 -2.62 8.78
N ASP A 241 -4.76 -3.03 7.94
CA ASP A 241 -5.87 -3.90 8.34
C ASP A 241 -5.43 -5.31 8.75
N ILE A 242 -4.51 -5.94 8.00
CA ILE A 242 -4.01 -7.28 8.37
C ILE A 242 -3.48 -7.33 9.81
N ALA A 243 -2.74 -6.31 10.24
CA ALA A 243 -2.20 -6.24 11.58
C ALA A 243 -3.30 -6.04 12.62
N ARG A 244 -4.30 -5.20 12.33
CA ARG A 244 -5.44 -4.94 13.23
C ARG A 244 -6.28 -6.20 13.46
N PHE A 245 -6.61 -6.93 12.40
CA PHE A 245 -7.38 -8.18 12.49
C PHE A 245 -6.64 -9.26 13.29
N ILE A 246 -5.32 -9.36 13.13
CA ILE A 246 -4.50 -10.33 13.88
C ILE A 246 -4.42 -9.97 15.36
N VAL A 247 -4.15 -8.69 15.68
CA VAL A 247 -4.15 -8.22 17.08
C VAL A 247 -5.51 -8.49 17.72
N LYS A 248 -6.60 -8.22 17.00
CA LYS A 248 -7.96 -8.50 17.46
C LYS A 248 -8.18 -10.00 17.68
N LEU A 249 -7.83 -10.87 16.73
CA LEU A 249 -7.97 -12.32 16.89
C LEU A 249 -7.29 -12.81 18.18
N LEU A 250 -6.05 -12.41 18.40
CA LEU A 250 -5.26 -12.82 19.56
C LEU A 250 -5.88 -12.31 20.87
N ALA A 251 -6.42 -11.08 20.87
CA ALA A 251 -7.13 -10.54 22.03
C ALA A 251 -8.43 -11.31 22.34
N GLU A 252 -9.17 -11.72 21.32
CA GLU A 252 -10.42 -12.49 21.48
C GLU A 252 -10.16 -13.92 21.98
N ILE A 253 -9.06 -14.54 21.55
CA ILE A 253 -8.57 -15.82 22.08
C ILE A 253 -8.12 -15.67 23.53
N ALA A 254 -7.32 -14.65 23.84
CA ALA A 254 -6.84 -14.40 25.20
C ALA A 254 -7.97 -14.09 26.18
N ALA A 255 -9.06 -13.47 25.69
CA ALA A 255 -10.27 -13.24 26.46
C ALA A 255 -11.16 -14.49 26.63
N GLY A 256 -10.82 -15.62 25.97
CA GLY A 256 -11.59 -16.86 26.00
C GLY A 256 -12.90 -16.81 25.22
N ARG A 257 -13.15 -15.75 24.43
CA ARG A 257 -14.36 -15.62 23.60
C ARG A 257 -14.22 -16.44 22.31
N ALA A 258 -13.06 -16.35 21.65
CA ALA A 258 -12.72 -17.21 20.52
C ALA A 258 -12.18 -18.55 21.04
N THR A 259 -12.94 -19.63 20.85
CA THR A 259 -12.62 -20.95 21.40
C THR A 259 -11.65 -21.74 20.52
N GLU A 260 -11.78 -21.60 19.20
CA GLU A 260 -10.83 -22.09 18.20
C GLU A 260 -10.82 -21.12 17.02
N ALA A 261 -9.71 -21.04 16.28
CA ALA A 261 -9.65 -20.20 15.08
C ALA A 261 -8.70 -20.77 14.02
N ILE A 262 -9.04 -20.50 12.75
CA ILE A 262 -8.13 -20.65 11.61
C ILE A 262 -7.95 -19.29 10.95
N LEU A 263 -6.70 -18.85 10.87
CA LEU A 263 -6.28 -17.63 10.18
C LEU A 263 -5.58 -18.00 8.88
N LEU A 264 -5.99 -17.37 7.78
CA LEU A 264 -5.35 -17.46 6.47
C LEU A 264 -4.71 -16.10 6.13
N THR A 265 -3.40 -16.08 5.88
CA THR A 265 -2.68 -14.88 5.42
C THR A 265 -1.59 -15.19 4.40
N HIS A 266 -0.92 -14.16 3.88
CA HIS A 266 0.40 -14.32 3.25
C HIS A 266 1.43 -14.93 4.22
N ASN A 267 2.50 -15.50 3.65
CA ASN A 267 3.63 -16.04 4.41
C ASN A 267 4.78 -15.02 4.57
N TYR A 268 4.47 -13.78 4.94
CA TYR A 268 5.48 -12.72 5.18
C TYR A 268 6.14 -12.90 6.55
N THR A 269 7.03 -13.88 6.61
CA THR A 269 7.66 -14.38 7.85
C THR A 269 8.53 -13.37 8.58
N ASP A 270 8.84 -12.23 7.97
CA ASP A 270 9.62 -11.12 8.53
C ASP A 270 8.76 -10.05 9.24
N THR A 271 7.43 -10.11 9.06
CA THR A 271 6.53 -9.07 9.58
C THR A 271 6.15 -9.30 11.05
N ALA A 272 5.96 -8.20 11.79
CA ALA A 272 5.61 -8.26 13.21
C ALA A 272 4.29 -9.02 13.47
N TRP A 273 3.28 -8.85 12.60
CA TRP A 273 2.01 -9.55 12.74
C TRP A 273 2.17 -11.06 12.51
N PHE A 274 3.06 -11.48 11.60
CA PHE A 274 3.31 -12.90 11.34
C PHE A 274 3.94 -13.54 12.57
N HIS A 275 4.94 -12.88 13.15
CA HIS A 275 5.56 -13.34 14.39
C HIS A 275 4.57 -13.39 15.57
N ALA A 276 3.67 -12.41 15.68
CA ALA A 276 2.64 -12.40 16.71
C ALA A 276 1.67 -13.59 16.58
N ALA A 277 1.18 -13.86 15.36
CA ALA A 277 0.31 -15.00 15.08
C ALA A 277 1.05 -16.34 15.26
N ALA A 278 2.24 -16.49 14.67
CA ALA A 278 3.05 -17.70 14.76
C ALA A 278 3.49 -18.03 16.19
N GLY A 279 3.73 -17.01 17.01
CA GLY A 279 4.13 -17.18 18.41
C GLY A 279 3.00 -17.67 19.32
N GLN A 280 1.74 -17.58 18.90
CA GLN A 280 0.57 -17.96 19.69
C GLN A 280 -0.27 -19.09 19.05
N CYS A 281 -0.04 -19.43 17.79
CA CYS A 281 -0.74 -20.53 17.14
C CYS A 281 -0.28 -21.88 17.67
N ALA A 282 -1.19 -22.85 17.73
CA ALA A 282 -0.92 -24.23 18.10
C ALA A 282 -0.31 -25.05 16.95
N ALA A 283 -0.62 -24.69 15.70
CA ALA A 283 -0.03 -25.28 14.50
C ALA A 283 -0.04 -24.29 13.33
N LEU A 284 0.91 -24.48 12.40
CA LEU A 284 1.08 -23.63 11.22
C LEU A 284 1.27 -24.49 9.97
N CYS A 285 0.40 -24.33 8.97
CA CYS A 285 0.52 -24.99 7.66
C CYS A 285 1.04 -24.01 6.61
N PHE A 286 2.22 -24.27 6.06
CA PHE A 286 2.74 -23.57 4.88
C PHE A 286 2.30 -24.28 3.61
N THR A 287 1.55 -23.59 2.75
CA THR A 287 0.96 -24.21 1.56
C THR A 287 2.02 -24.64 0.54
N ARG A 288 1.81 -25.81 -0.08
CA ARG A 288 2.55 -26.25 -1.26
C ARG A 288 1.97 -25.55 -2.49
N GLY A 289 2.63 -24.48 -2.91
CA GLY A 289 2.15 -23.61 -3.97
C GLY A 289 1.30 -22.46 -3.44
N ARG A 290 0.87 -21.58 -4.35
CA ARG A 290 0.13 -20.35 -4.03
C ARG A 290 -1.36 -20.58 -4.21
N ILE A 291 -2.15 -20.10 -3.25
CA ILE A 291 -3.62 -20.15 -3.29
C ILE A 291 -4.11 -19.21 -4.39
N ARG A 292 -4.81 -19.78 -5.36
CA ARG A 292 -5.48 -19.05 -6.43
C ARG A 292 -6.87 -18.63 -5.95
N PHE A 293 -6.97 -17.45 -5.35
CA PHE A 293 -8.24 -16.88 -4.90
C PHE A 293 -9.20 -16.63 -6.07
N VAL A 294 -10.50 -16.58 -5.78
CA VAL A 294 -11.56 -16.46 -6.78
C VAL A 294 -12.30 -15.14 -6.59
N GLY A 295 -12.47 -14.34 -7.65
CA GLY A 295 -13.27 -13.13 -7.63
C GLY A 295 -14.76 -13.40 -7.81
N ALA A 296 -15.62 -12.39 -7.60
CA ALA A 296 -17.08 -12.53 -7.70
C ALA A 296 -17.56 -12.98 -9.09
N SER A 297 -16.86 -12.59 -10.14
CA SER A 297 -17.11 -12.96 -11.54
C SER A 297 -16.52 -14.33 -11.95
N GLY A 298 -15.88 -15.05 -11.02
CA GLY A 298 -15.16 -16.29 -11.29
C GLY A 298 -13.71 -16.09 -11.76
N GLU A 299 -13.21 -14.85 -11.75
CA GLU A 299 -11.80 -14.54 -12.02
C GLU A 299 -10.88 -15.26 -11.04
N ILE A 300 -9.72 -15.70 -11.53
CA ILE A 300 -8.74 -16.41 -10.71
C ILE A 300 -7.54 -15.50 -10.49
N ALA A 301 -7.22 -15.21 -9.22
CA ALA A 301 -6.05 -14.42 -8.86
C ALA A 301 -4.76 -15.07 -9.36
N ALA A 302 -3.80 -14.24 -9.77
CA ALA A 302 -2.42 -14.63 -10.04
C ALA A 302 -1.52 -14.23 -8.86
N PRO A 303 -1.52 -14.99 -7.74
CA PRO A 303 -0.79 -14.61 -6.54
C PRO A 303 0.72 -14.55 -6.79
N THR A 304 1.36 -13.47 -6.35
CA THR A 304 2.82 -13.32 -6.36
C THR A 304 3.49 -13.89 -5.10
N GLN A 305 2.69 -14.19 -4.07
CA GLN A 305 3.16 -14.55 -2.73
C GLN A 305 2.58 -15.88 -2.26
N GLY A 306 3.27 -16.54 -1.33
CA GLY A 306 2.77 -17.74 -0.66
C GLY A 306 1.74 -17.42 0.43
N GLN A 307 1.11 -18.46 0.95
CA GLN A 307 0.09 -18.37 2.00
C GLN A 307 0.44 -19.32 3.14
N ALA A 308 -0.11 -19.02 4.32
CA ALA A 308 -0.02 -19.87 5.49
C ALA A 308 -1.36 -19.91 6.22
N PHE A 309 -1.68 -21.06 6.80
CA PHE A 309 -2.79 -21.26 7.71
C PHE A 309 -2.29 -21.42 9.13
N PHE A 310 -2.78 -20.60 10.04
CA PHE A 310 -2.48 -20.68 11.47
C PHE A 310 -3.70 -21.26 12.18
N TYR A 311 -3.47 -22.24 13.03
CA TYR A 311 -4.51 -22.83 13.86
C TYR A 311 -4.31 -22.42 15.32
N PHE A 312 -5.39 -21.96 15.94
CA PHE A 312 -5.46 -21.63 17.35
C PHE A 312 -6.53 -22.52 17.99
N GLY A 313 -6.15 -23.47 18.81
CA GLY A 313 -7.09 -24.38 19.44
C GLY A 313 -6.42 -25.67 19.90
N PRO A 314 -7.15 -26.51 20.66
CA PRO A 314 -6.60 -27.73 21.23
C PRO A 314 -6.52 -28.88 20.22
N SER A 315 -7.20 -28.79 19.06
CA SER A 315 -7.45 -29.92 18.17
C SER A 315 -6.42 -30.03 17.04
N ILE A 316 -5.14 -30.08 17.41
CA ILE A 316 -3.98 -30.04 16.50
C ILE A 316 -3.99 -31.22 15.51
N GLU A 317 -4.40 -32.40 15.97
CA GLU A 317 -4.46 -33.62 15.15
C GLU A 317 -5.49 -33.48 14.02
N ARG A 318 -6.68 -32.92 14.32
CA ARG A 318 -7.69 -32.64 13.29
C ARG A 318 -7.19 -31.61 12.28
N PHE A 319 -6.45 -30.59 12.74
CA PHE A 319 -5.83 -29.63 11.84
C PHE A 319 -4.80 -30.31 10.93
N ARG A 320 -3.96 -31.21 11.47
CA ARG A 320 -2.99 -31.97 10.67
C ARG A 320 -3.64 -32.87 9.63
N GLU A 321 -4.71 -33.56 10.00
CA GLU A 321 -5.48 -34.43 9.09
C GLU A 321 -6.12 -33.63 7.94
N THR A 322 -6.71 -32.47 8.25
CA THR A 322 -7.48 -31.67 7.28
C THR A 322 -6.59 -30.75 6.42
N PHE A 323 -5.51 -30.20 6.96
CA PHE A 323 -4.60 -29.29 6.23
C PHE A 323 -3.32 -29.95 5.73
N GLY A 324 -2.99 -31.17 6.15
CA GLY A 324 -1.76 -31.85 5.75
C GLY A 324 -1.67 -32.13 4.24
N GLY A 325 -2.82 -32.21 3.56
CA GLY A 325 -2.88 -32.32 2.10
C GLY A 325 -2.49 -31.04 1.36
N PHE A 326 -2.54 -29.87 2.00
CA PHE A 326 -2.25 -28.59 1.35
C PHE A 326 -0.80 -28.15 1.50
N GLY A 327 -0.03 -28.71 2.42
CA GLY A 327 1.24 -28.11 2.77
C GLY A 327 2.02 -28.83 3.87
N PHE A 328 3.14 -28.23 4.25
CA PHE A 328 3.95 -28.69 5.37
C PHE A 328 3.45 -28.05 6.67
N ILE A 329 3.27 -28.85 7.73
CA ILE A 329 2.76 -28.38 9.03
C ILE A 329 3.88 -28.38 10.07
N ARG A 330 4.02 -27.26 10.77
CA ARG A 330 4.86 -27.09 11.95
C ARG A 330 3.99 -27.02 13.21
#